data_AF-A0A8H6LBP3-F1
#
_entry.id   AF-A0A8H6LBP3-F1
#
_cell.length_a   1.000
_cell.length_b   1.000
_cell.length_c   1.000
_cell.angle_alpha   90.00
_cell.angle_beta   90.00
_cell.angle_gamma   90.00
#
_symmetry.space_group_name_H-M   'P 1'
#
loop_
_entity.id
_entity.type
_entity.pdbx_description
1 polymer ?
#
loop_
_entity_poly.entity_id
_entity_poly.type
_entity_poly.pdbx_seq_one_letter_code
_entity_poly.pdbx_strand_id
1 'polypeptide(L)'
;MAQCQKEFRVAIIGGGIAGIVLAISLLKRNIPCKIYERAHAFSDIGAGLGISPNAQDAMVACDPSVHNAFEKVASGNIWESKKSFVFEFLDGMNTATTDSPLFHIENRTGLQGCHRGSFVNELLKLLPSDVVDFNKQLQAVEEGNTGRIRLVFQDGAIEEADAVVGCDGIKSKVREILVGADHPLSKCSYTHKYAYRGMIPMRQAVEVLGEERALNATIWVSRSRKVNFQSRDTV
;
A
#
# COMPACT_ATOMS: atom_id res chain seq x y z
N MET A 1 -15.82 -34.79 -28.09
CA MET A 1 -16.52 -34.20 -26.94
C MET A 1 -15.68 -33.05 -26.44
N ALA A 2 -16.14 -31.80 -26.58
CA ALA A 2 -15.41 -30.65 -26.06
C ALA A 2 -15.41 -30.76 -24.53
N GLN A 3 -14.23 -30.97 -23.95
CA GLN A 3 -14.06 -30.98 -22.51
C GLN A 3 -14.37 -29.57 -22.03
N CYS A 4 -15.48 -29.39 -21.31
CA CYS A 4 -15.86 -28.12 -20.71
C CYS A 4 -14.75 -27.76 -19.71
N GLN A 5 -13.80 -26.94 -20.14
CA GLN A 5 -12.65 -26.57 -19.35
C GLN A 5 -13.18 -25.69 -18.23
N LYS A 6 -13.22 -26.24 -17.01
CA LYS A 6 -13.73 -25.55 -15.82
C LYS A 6 -13.00 -24.22 -15.70
N GLU A 7 -13.74 -23.12 -15.68
CA GLU A 7 -13.18 -21.78 -15.62
C GLU A 7 -12.45 -21.61 -14.28
N PHE A 8 -11.12 -21.43 -14.34
CA PHE A 8 -10.26 -21.30 -13.17
C PHE A 8 -10.51 -19.94 -12.50
N ARG A 9 -10.91 -19.94 -11.23
CA ARG A 9 -11.25 -18.73 -10.47
C ARG A 9 -10.35 -18.55 -9.25
N VAL A 10 -9.79 -17.35 -9.10
CA VAL A 10 -8.98 -16.95 -7.94
C VAL A 10 -9.81 -16.11 -6.96
N ALA A 11 -9.82 -16.49 -5.68
CA ALA A 11 -10.32 -15.67 -4.59
C ALA A 11 -9.18 -14.86 -3.97
N ILE A 12 -9.31 -13.54 -3.93
CA ILE A 12 -8.36 -12.63 -3.30
C ILE A 12 -9.00 -12.11 -2.00
N ILE A 13 -8.37 -12.36 -0.86
CA ILE A 13 -8.90 -11.96 0.44
C ILE A 13 -8.25 -10.64 0.84
N GLY A 14 -8.99 -9.54 0.80
CA GLY A 14 -8.54 -8.19 1.13
C GLY A 14 -8.38 -7.27 -0.09
N GLY A 15 -9.10 -6.15 -0.06
CA GLY A 15 -9.07 -5.06 -1.05
C GLY A 15 -8.02 -3.99 -0.75
N GLY A 16 -6.87 -4.37 -0.18
CA GLY A 16 -5.73 -3.46 -0.09
C GLY A 16 -5.07 -3.21 -1.45
N ILE A 17 -4.08 -2.29 -1.50
CA ILE A 17 -3.30 -2.01 -2.72
C ILE A 17 -2.79 -3.31 -3.38
N ALA A 18 -2.20 -4.22 -2.59
CA ALA A 18 -1.71 -5.49 -3.11
C ALA A 18 -2.81 -6.36 -3.75
N GLY A 19 -3.98 -6.45 -3.12
CA GLY A 19 -5.10 -7.25 -3.64
C GLY A 19 -5.70 -6.64 -4.91
N ILE A 20 -5.83 -5.31 -4.95
CA ILE A 20 -6.31 -4.57 -6.13
C ILE A 20 -5.32 -4.72 -7.31
N VAL A 21 -4.02 -4.52 -7.07
CA VAL A 21 -2.98 -4.67 -8.10
C VAL A 21 -2.93 -6.11 -8.61
N LEU A 22 -3.06 -7.10 -7.72
CA LEU A 22 -3.15 -8.50 -8.12
C LEU A 22 -4.38 -8.76 -9.01
N ALA A 23 -5.55 -8.26 -8.65
CA ALA A 23 -6.76 -8.41 -9.45
C ALA A 23 -6.60 -7.78 -10.83
N ILE A 24 -6.07 -6.55 -10.93
CA ILE A 24 -5.77 -5.92 -12.22
C ILE A 24 -4.85 -6.82 -13.06
N SER A 25 -3.76 -7.31 -12.47
CA SER A 25 -2.79 -8.17 -13.13
C SER A 25 -3.40 -9.48 -13.64
N LEU A 26 -4.29 -10.11 -12.87
CA LEU A 26 -4.98 -11.35 -13.25
C LEU A 26 -5.99 -11.11 -14.37
N LEU A 27 -6.82 -10.07 -14.24
CA LEU A 27 -7.86 -9.75 -15.23
C LEU A 27 -7.25 -9.37 -16.58
N LYS A 28 -6.14 -8.63 -16.59
CA LYS A 28 -5.38 -8.33 -17.82
C LYS A 28 -4.81 -9.55 -18.53
N ARG A 29 -4.67 -10.67 -17.80
CA ARG A 29 -4.22 -11.97 -18.31
C ARG A 29 -5.39 -12.94 -18.53
N ASN A 30 -6.63 -12.43 -18.53
CA ASN A 30 -7.86 -13.21 -18.68
C ASN A 30 -7.99 -14.34 -17.63
N ILE A 31 -7.52 -14.09 -16.40
CA ILE A 31 -7.71 -15.00 -15.26
C ILE A 31 -8.83 -14.43 -14.39
N PRO A 32 -9.99 -15.12 -14.32
CA PRO A 32 -11.11 -14.72 -13.48
C PRO A 32 -10.72 -14.65 -12.00
N CYS A 33 -11.06 -13.54 -11.35
CA CYS A 33 -10.83 -13.39 -9.92
C CYS A 33 -11.92 -12.56 -9.26
N LYS A 34 -12.03 -12.68 -7.93
CA LYS A 34 -12.88 -11.82 -7.11
C LYS A 34 -12.15 -11.42 -5.84
N ILE A 35 -12.27 -10.15 -5.47
CA ILE A 35 -11.77 -9.60 -4.21
C ILE A 35 -12.90 -9.67 -3.18
N TYR A 36 -12.57 -10.19 -2.00
CA TYR A 36 -13.45 -10.17 -0.84
C TYR A 36 -12.88 -9.21 0.21
N GLU A 37 -13.54 -8.09 0.43
CA GLU A 37 -13.14 -7.04 1.37
C GLU A 37 -14.09 -6.99 2.56
N ARG A 38 -13.53 -6.96 3.78
CA ARG A 38 -14.31 -6.91 5.02
C ARG A 38 -14.97 -5.56 5.27
N ALA A 39 -14.37 -4.47 4.81
CA ALA A 39 -14.94 -3.13 4.93
C ALA A 39 -16.21 -3.00 4.07
N HIS A 40 -17.08 -2.05 4.43
CA HIS A 40 -18.30 -1.75 3.67
C HIS A 40 -18.03 -0.93 2.41
N ALA A 41 -16.90 -0.24 2.36
CA ALA A 41 -16.44 0.57 1.24
C ALA A 41 -14.92 0.79 1.35
N PHE A 42 -14.29 1.28 0.28
CA PHE A 42 -12.94 1.79 0.35
C PHE A 42 -12.89 3.09 1.16
N SER A 43 -11.84 3.24 1.96
CA SER A 43 -11.63 4.42 2.78
C SER A 43 -10.63 5.35 2.10
N ASP A 44 -11.02 6.61 1.94
CA ASP A 44 -10.12 7.69 1.53
C ASP A 44 -9.13 8.07 2.63
N ILE A 45 -9.40 7.72 3.89
CA ILE A 45 -8.51 8.03 5.01
C ILE A 45 -7.25 7.16 4.89
N GLY A 46 -6.08 7.78 4.84
CA GLY A 46 -4.82 7.06 4.73
C GLY A 46 -3.60 7.90 5.06
N ALA A 47 -2.48 7.20 5.28
CA ALA A 47 -1.17 7.82 5.43
C ALA A 47 -0.54 8.09 4.05
N GLY A 48 0.47 8.96 4.02
CA GLY A 48 1.40 9.03 2.89
C GLY A 48 2.17 7.71 2.73
N LEU A 49 2.39 7.31 1.48
CA LEU A 49 3.23 6.17 1.08
C LEU A 49 4.44 6.72 0.32
N GLY A 50 5.63 6.20 0.61
CA GLY A 50 6.80 6.35 -0.26
C GLY A 50 6.97 5.08 -1.10
N ILE A 51 7.17 5.24 -2.40
CA ILE A 51 7.28 4.15 -3.37
C ILE A 51 8.68 4.18 -3.98
N SER A 52 9.44 3.11 -3.75
CA SER A 52 10.80 2.96 -4.27
C SER A 52 10.80 2.60 -5.77
N PRO A 53 11.92 2.82 -6.49
CA PRO A 53 12.00 2.51 -7.91
C PRO A 53 11.67 1.05 -8.25
N ASN A 54 12.12 0.09 -7.42
CA ASN A 54 11.82 -1.33 -7.65
C ASN A 54 10.34 -1.67 -7.46
N ALA A 55 9.62 -0.92 -6.61
CA ALA A 55 8.18 -1.08 -6.49
C ALA A 55 7.45 -0.53 -7.72
N GLN A 56 7.94 0.56 -8.32
CA GLN A 56 7.44 1.07 -9.59
C GLN A 56 7.70 0.08 -10.74
N ASP A 57 8.89 -0.54 -10.79
CA ASP A 57 9.19 -1.60 -11.77
C ASP A 57 8.23 -2.79 -11.61
N ALA A 58 7.93 -3.18 -10.37
CA ALA A 58 6.95 -4.22 -10.09
C ALA A 58 5.53 -3.84 -10.54
N MET A 59 5.12 -2.57 -10.40
CA MET A 59 3.84 -2.08 -10.94
C MET A 59 3.79 -2.24 -12.46
N VAL A 60 4.84 -1.83 -13.17
CA VAL A 60 4.93 -1.97 -14.63
C VAL A 60 4.86 -3.45 -15.05
N ALA A 61 5.55 -4.34 -14.32
CA ALA A 61 5.52 -5.78 -14.58
C ALA A 61 4.14 -6.41 -14.36
N CYS A 62 3.38 -5.93 -13.37
CA CYS A 62 1.98 -6.32 -13.18
C CYS A 62 1.13 -5.87 -14.37
N ASP A 63 1.09 -4.56 -14.63
CA ASP A 63 0.51 -3.92 -15.81
C ASP A 63 0.89 -2.43 -15.83
N PRO A 64 1.31 -1.82 -16.96
CA PRO A 64 1.69 -0.41 -17.03
C PRO A 64 0.63 0.57 -16.50
N SER A 65 -0.66 0.24 -16.58
CA SER A 65 -1.73 1.10 -16.04
C SER A 65 -1.67 1.26 -14.52
N VAL A 66 -1.09 0.30 -13.79
CA VAL A 66 -0.89 0.40 -12.33
C VAL A 66 0.12 1.50 -12.01
N HIS A 67 1.22 1.55 -12.76
CA HIS A 67 2.23 2.59 -12.60
C HIS A 67 1.68 3.96 -13.03
N ASN A 68 0.97 4.03 -14.16
CA ASN A 68 0.30 5.26 -14.60
C ASN A 68 -0.71 5.79 -13.54
N ALA A 69 -1.43 4.89 -12.86
CA ALA A 69 -2.35 5.26 -11.78
C ALA A 69 -1.59 5.86 -10.57
N PHE A 70 -0.39 5.35 -10.27
CA PHE A 70 0.48 5.92 -9.25
C PHE A 70 0.98 7.31 -9.65
N GLU A 71 1.49 7.47 -10.87
CA GLU A 71 2.07 8.74 -11.36
C GLU A 71 1.09 9.91 -11.29
N LYS A 72 -0.21 9.67 -11.53
CA LYS A 72 -1.26 10.69 -11.43
C LYS A 72 -1.39 11.33 -10.05
N VAL A 73 -0.97 10.63 -9.00
CA VAL A 73 -1.11 11.07 -7.60
C VAL A 73 0.23 11.12 -6.87
N ALA A 74 1.33 10.86 -7.57
CA ALA A 74 2.67 10.90 -7.04
C ALA A 74 3.15 12.35 -6.92
N SER A 75 3.92 12.60 -5.88
CA SER A 75 4.57 13.86 -5.56
C SER A 75 5.94 13.55 -4.97
N GLY A 76 6.89 14.45 -5.17
CA GLY A 76 8.27 14.26 -4.72
C GLY A 76 8.90 15.58 -4.34
N ASN A 77 10.23 15.56 -4.24
CA ASN A 77 11.01 16.78 -4.01
C ASN A 77 10.79 17.79 -5.14
N ILE A 78 10.60 19.06 -4.77
CA ILE A 78 10.30 20.12 -5.74
C ILE A 78 11.60 20.75 -6.24
N TRP A 79 12.62 20.83 -5.41
CA TRP A 79 13.88 21.50 -5.72
C TRP A 79 14.71 20.74 -6.75
N GLU A 80 15.17 21.45 -7.77
CA GLU A 80 15.77 20.82 -8.97
C GLU A 80 17.00 19.97 -8.63
N SER A 81 17.90 20.50 -7.79
CA SER A 81 19.10 19.76 -7.37
C SER A 81 18.82 18.58 -6.44
N LYS A 82 17.56 18.39 -5.99
CA LYS A 82 17.16 17.34 -5.05
C LYS A 82 16.15 16.35 -5.64
N LYS A 83 15.93 16.38 -6.96
CA LYS A 83 15.02 15.46 -7.65
C LYS A 83 15.42 13.99 -7.48
N SER A 84 16.71 13.69 -7.39
CA SER A 84 17.21 12.32 -7.13
C SER A 84 17.22 11.94 -5.65
N PHE A 85 16.95 12.89 -4.74
CA PHE A 85 17.07 12.64 -3.31
C PHE A 85 15.83 11.93 -2.79
N VAL A 86 16.04 10.91 -1.95
CA VAL A 86 14.98 10.21 -1.21
C VAL A 86 14.69 10.95 0.09
N PHE A 87 15.73 11.22 0.87
CA PHE A 87 15.66 12.03 2.08
C PHE A 87 17.01 12.69 2.32
N GLU A 88 16.98 13.92 2.84
CA GLU A 88 18.12 14.50 3.55
C GLU A 88 17.98 14.23 5.05
N PHE A 89 19.07 13.79 5.67
CA PHE A 89 19.10 13.52 7.10
C PHE A 89 19.72 14.70 7.83
N LEU A 90 18.98 15.25 8.80
CA LEU A 90 19.33 16.45 9.54
C LEU A 90 19.52 16.12 11.03
N ASP A 91 20.39 16.85 11.72
CA ASP A 91 20.54 16.73 13.16
C ASP A 91 19.34 17.38 13.87
N GLY A 92 18.51 16.56 14.54
CA GLY A 92 17.36 17.01 15.31
C GLY A 92 17.68 17.50 16.72
N MET A 93 18.95 17.45 17.16
CA MET A 93 19.41 17.90 18.48
C MET A 93 20.15 19.24 18.43
N ASN A 94 20.85 19.53 17.34
CA ASN A 94 21.65 20.74 17.16
C ASN A 94 21.16 21.57 15.96
N THR A 95 20.01 22.22 16.11
CA THR A 95 19.46 23.09 15.05
C THR A 95 20.21 24.42 14.89
N ALA A 96 21.19 24.72 15.76
CA ALA A 96 21.87 26.01 15.83
C ALA A 96 23.29 26.04 15.23
N THR A 97 23.90 24.89 14.90
CA THR A 97 25.35 24.83 14.60
C THR A 97 25.72 24.40 13.18
N THR A 98 24.82 23.80 12.40
CA THR A 98 25.11 23.43 11.01
C THR A 98 23.84 23.42 10.17
N ASP A 99 23.75 24.32 9.19
CA ASP A 99 22.69 24.28 8.17
C ASP A 99 22.86 23.13 7.17
N SER A 100 23.99 22.42 7.23
CA SER A 100 24.32 21.32 6.33
C SER A 100 23.67 20.01 6.77
N PRO A 101 23.14 19.21 5.82
CA PRO A 101 22.66 17.87 6.13
C PRO A 101 23.79 16.95 6.60
N LEU A 102 23.47 16.00 7.47
CA LEU A 102 24.38 14.95 7.91
C LEU A 102 24.79 14.07 6.73
N PHE A 103 23.80 13.68 5.92
CA PHE A 103 23.96 12.96 4.67
C PHE A 103 22.62 12.97 3.91
N HIS A 104 22.62 12.50 2.67
CA HIS A 104 21.42 12.25 1.90
C HIS A 104 21.49 10.87 1.25
N ILE A 105 20.33 10.36 0.85
CA ILE A 105 20.23 9.12 0.08
C ILE A 105 19.63 9.48 -1.28
N GLU A 106 20.22 8.97 -2.37
CA GLU A 106 19.72 9.18 -3.72
C GLU A 106 19.25 7.87 -4.37
N ASN A 107 18.35 8.00 -5.34
CA ASN A 107 18.05 6.97 -6.30
C ASN A 107 17.57 7.59 -7.63
N ARG A 108 17.31 6.75 -8.65
CA ARG A 108 16.91 7.20 -9.99
C ARG A 108 15.57 7.96 -10.09
N THR A 109 14.70 7.89 -9.07
CA THR A 109 13.41 8.60 -9.03
C THR A 109 13.32 9.64 -7.91
N GLY A 110 14.33 9.73 -7.04
CA GLY A 110 14.22 10.35 -5.73
C GLY A 110 13.08 9.78 -4.90
N LEU A 111 12.54 10.61 -4.00
CA LEU A 111 11.30 10.30 -3.29
C LEU A 111 10.11 10.45 -4.24
N GLN A 112 9.36 9.37 -4.37
CA GLN A 112 8.05 9.38 -5.01
C GLN A 112 7.03 8.94 -3.97
N GLY A 113 6.15 9.84 -3.54
CA GLY A 113 5.14 9.56 -2.55
C GLY A 113 3.75 10.01 -2.94
N CYS A 114 2.74 9.36 -2.40
CA CYS A 114 1.35 9.68 -2.66
C CYS A 114 0.51 9.51 -1.39
N HIS A 115 -0.68 10.10 -1.39
CA HIS A 115 -1.70 9.79 -0.39
C HIS A 115 -2.34 8.43 -0.71
N ARG A 116 -2.33 7.51 0.26
CA ARG A 116 -2.81 6.13 0.06
C ARG A 116 -4.23 6.06 -0.52
N GLY A 117 -5.17 6.86 0.00
CA GLY A 117 -6.56 6.85 -0.48
C GLY A 117 -6.66 7.25 -1.95
N SER A 118 -5.91 8.29 -2.34
CA SER A 118 -5.87 8.79 -3.72
C SER A 118 -5.32 7.73 -4.68
N PHE A 119 -4.26 7.01 -4.29
CA PHE A 119 -3.73 5.93 -5.12
C PHE A 119 -4.69 4.75 -5.24
N VAL A 120 -5.34 4.34 -4.14
CA VAL A 120 -6.39 3.31 -4.20
C VAL A 120 -7.48 3.73 -5.17
N ASN A 121 -7.96 4.96 -5.11
CA ASN A 121 -9.00 5.46 -6.01
C ASN A 121 -8.60 5.44 -7.49
N GLU A 122 -7.35 5.78 -7.82
CA GLU A 122 -6.86 5.64 -9.20
C GLU A 122 -6.80 4.17 -9.66
N LEU A 123 -6.42 3.25 -8.77
CA LEU A 123 -6.39 1.82 -9.09
C LEU A 123 -7.80 1.25 -9.30
N LEU A 124 -8.78 1.67 -8.50
CA LEU A 124 -10.17 1.18 -8.62
C LEU A 124 -10.81 1.52 -9.96
N LYS A 125 -10.42 2.62 -10.60
CA LYS A 125 -10.86 2.99 -11.95
C LYS A 125 -10.43 1.98 -13.03
N LEU A 126 -9.46 1.12 -12.72
CA LEU A 126 -8.95 0.08 -13.61
C LEU A 126 -9.69 -1.26 -13.45
N LEU A 127 -10.52 -1.40 -12.41
CA LEU A 127 -11.28 -2.61 -12.14
C LEU A 127 -12.73 -2.50 -12.64
N PRO A 128 -13.31 -3.60 -13.15
CA PRO A 128 -14.76 -3.72 -13.30
C PRO A 128 -15.48 -3.56 -11.95
N SER A 129 -16.70 -3.03 -11.98
CA SER A 129 -17.47 -2.68 -10.77
C SER A 129 -17.89 -3.89 -9.91
N ASP A 130 -17.91 -5.09 -10.47
CA ASP A 130 -18.40 -6.33 -9.85
C ASP A 130 -17.27 -7.24 -9.32
N VAL A 131 -16.01 -6.84 -9.47
CA VAL A 131 -14.85 -7.63 -9.02
C VAL A 131 -14.66 -7.61 -7.51
N VAL A 132 -15.23 -6.63 -6.81
CA VAL A 132 -15.09 -6.48 -5.36
C VAL A 132 -16.40 -6.74 -4.66
N ASP A 133 -16.42 -7.72 -3.75
CA ASP A 133 -17.49 -7.92 -2.79
C ASP A 133 -17.08 -7.34 -1.43
N PHE A 134 -17.82 -6.34 -0.96
CA PHE A 134 -17.66 -5.73 0.36
C PHE A 134 -18.42 -6.49 1.45
N ASN A 135 -18.13 -6.17 2.70
CA ASN A 135 -18.67 -6.84 3.88
C ASN A 135 -18.36 -8.35 3.94
N LYS A 136 -17.32 -8.79 3.24
CA LYS A 136 -16.89 -10.19 3.15
C LYS A 136 -15.66 -10.43 4.03
N GLN A 137 -15.91 -10.64 5.31
CA GLN A 137 -14.88 -11.04 6.26
C GLN A 137 -14.73 -12.57 6.28
N LEU A 138 -13.59 -13.06 5.80
CA LEU A 138 -13.25 -14.49 5.82
C LEU A 138 -13.20 -15.01 7.26
N GLN A 139 -13.79 -16.18 7.49
CA GLN A 139 -13.77 -16.91 8.77
C GLN A 139 -13.03 -18.24 8.66
N ALA A 140 -13.27 -18.99 7.59
CA ALA A 140 -12.65 -20.29 7.39
C ALA A 140 -12.38 -20.57 5.91
N VAL A 141 -11.41 -21.43 5.68
CA VAL A 141 -11.11 -22.03 4.39
C VAL A 141 -11.15 -23.54 4.60
N GLU A 142 -11.94 -24.22 3.80
CA GLU A 142 -12.21 -25.65 3.92
C GLU A 142 -12.00 -26.33 2.57
N GLU A 143 -11.72 -27.63 2.61
CA GLU A 143 -11.76 -28.47 1.42
C GLU A 143 -13.22 -28.60 0.96
N GLY A 144 -13.51 -28.24 -0.28
CA GLY A 144 -14.84 -28.39 -0.86
C GLY A 144 -15.03 -29.75 -1.51
N ASN A 145 -16.29 -30.20 -1.56
CA ASN A 145 -16.68 -31.48 -2.15
C ASN A 145 -16.57 -31.50 -3.68
N THR A 146 -16.39 -30.34 -4.31
CA THR A 146 -16.34 -30.14 -5.77
C THR A 146 -14.91 -30.08 -6.33
N GLY A 147 -13.91 -30.33 -5.46
CA GLY A 147 -12.48 -30.13 -5.75
C GLY A 147 -12.05 -28.65 -5.70
N ARG A 148 -12.96 -27.73 -5.38
CA ARG A 148 -12.65 -26.32 -5.12
C ARG A 148 -12.48 -26.08 -3.62
N ILE A 149 -11.78 -25.00 -3.31
CA ILE A 149 -11.63 -24.51 -1.95
C ILE A 149 -12.90 -23.75 -1.57
N ARG A 150 -13.48 -24.07 -0.41
CA ARG A 150 -14.67 -23.44 0.13
C ARG A 150 -14.26 -22.32 1.09
N LEU A 151 -14.72 -21.10 0.83
CA LEU A 151 -14.50 -19.92 1.67
C LEU A 151 -15.76 -19.63 2.47
N VAL A 152 -15.66 -19.65 3.79
CA VAL A 152 -16.78 -19.33 4.69
C VAL A 152 -16.58 -17.92 5.24
N PHE A 153 -17.58 -17.07 5.06
CA PHE A 153 -17.58 -15.68 5.50
C PHE A 153 -18.41 -15.47 6.76
N GLN A 154 -18.16 -14.36 7.46
CA GLN A 154 -18.81 -14.05 8.73
C GLN A 154 -20.33 -13.84 8.61
N ASP A 155 -20.82 -13.42 7.45
CA ASP A 155 -22.25 -13.28 7.15
C ASP A 155 -22.93 -14.64 6.86
N GLY A 156 -22.19 -15.75 6.96
CA GLY A 156 -22.66 -17.09 6.63
C GLY A 156 -22.61 -17.41 5.14
N ALA A 157 -22.22 -16.47 4.29
CA ALA A 157 -22.05 -16.72 2.87
C ALA A 157 -20.88 -17.70 2.63
N ILE A 158 -21.02 -18.45 1.54
CA ILE A 158 -20.05 -19.46 1.13
C ILE A 158 -19.72 -19.21 -0.33
N GLU A 159 -18.44 -19.12 -0.64
CA GLU A 159 -17.94 -19.06 -2.01
C GLU A 159 -17.01 -20.22 -2.30
N GLU A 160 -16.82 -20.52 -3.59
CA GLU A 160 -15.86 -21.53 -4.05
C GLU A 160 -14.86 -20.91 -5.03
N ALA A 161 -13.60 -21.31 -4.91
CA ALA A 161 -12.53 -20.90 -5.80
C ALA A 161 -11.53 -22.04 -6.03
N ASP A 162 -10.82 -21.99 -7.16
CA ASP A 162 -9.77 -22.97 -7.47
C ASP A 162 -8.44 -22.60 -6.77
N ALA A 163 -8.25 -21.32 -6.43
CA ALA A 163 -7.13 -20.84 -5.62
C ALA A 163 -7.55 -19.69 -4.69
N VAL A 164 -6.89 -19.57 -3.54
CA VAL A 164 -7.10 -18.48 -2.57
C VAL A 164 -5.78 -17.76 -2.31
N VAL A 165 -5.78 -16.43 -2.39
CA VAL A 165 -4.62 -15.58 -2.11
C VAL A 165 -4.93 -14.62 -0.96
N GLY A 166 -4.11 -14.67 0.09
CA GLY A 166 -4.22 -13.76 1.23
C GLY A 166 -3.58 -12.39 0.96
N CYS A 167 -4.41 -11.36 0.82
CA CYS A 167 -4.04 -9.95 0.70
C CYS A 167 -4.65 -9.10 1.84
N ASP A 168 -4.96 -9.74 2.97
CA ASP A 168 -5.78 -9.25 4.09
C ASP A 168 -4.97 -8.58 5.21
N GLY A 169 -3.75 -8.14 4.86
CA GLY A 169 -2.95 -7.21 5.65
C GLY A 169 -2.31 -7.79 6.90
N ILE A 170 -1.87 -6.90 7.79
CA ILE A 170 -1.00 -7.28 8.91
C ILE A 170 -1.67 -8.25 9.89
N LYS A 171 -2.99 -8.18 10.06
CA LYS A 171 -3.82 -9.09 10.88
C LYS A 171 -4.54 -10.14 10.01
N SER A 172 -3.81 -10.74 9.08
CA SER A 172 -4.31 -11.71 8.10
C SER A 172 -4.97 -12.92 8.77
N LYS A 173 -6.21 -13.22 8.37
CA LYS A 173 -6.92 -14.45 8.67
C LYS A 173 -6.38 -15.61 7.83
N VAL A 174 -6.00 -15.36 6.58
CA VAL A 174 -5.38 -16.39 5.72
C VAL A 174 -4.09 -16.91 6.34
N ARG A 175 -3.23 -16.03 6.86
CA ARG A 175 -2.01 -16.43 7.57
C ARG A 175 -2.35 -17.26 8.80
N GLU A 176 -3.37 -16.86 9.57
CA GLU A 176 -3.83 -17.62 10.74
C GLU A 176 -4.26 -19.05 10.39
N ILE A 177 -4.98 -19.23 9.28
CA ILE A 177 -5.41 -20.54 8.79
C ILE A 177 -4.20 -21.41 8.41
N LEU A 178 -3.20 -20.83 7.74
CA LEU A 178 -2.02 -21.58 7.26
C LEU A 178 -1.11 -22.08 8.38
N VAL A 179 -0.89 -21.28 9.43
CA VAL A 179 0.08 -21.61 10.50
C VAL A 179 -0.56 -22.03 11.82
N GLY A 180 -1.88 -21.91 11.95
CA GLY A 180 -2.63 -22.15 13.17
C GLY A 180 -2.82 -20.89 14.02
N ALA A 181 -4.00 -20.77 14.64
CA ALA A 181 -4.43 -19.55 15.34
C ALA A 181 -3.61 -19.21 16.59
N ASP A 182 -3.05 -20.21 17.26
CA ASP A 182 -2.23 -20.04 18.46
C ASP A 182 -0.74 -19.94 18.14
N HIS A 183 -0.35 -20.12 16.87
CA HIS A 183 1.06 -20.08 16.47
C HIS A 183 1.59 -18.63 16.48
N PRO A 184 2.79 -18.35 17.01
CA PRO A 184 3.33 -17.00 17.10
C PRO A 184 3.39 -16.25 15.75
N LEU A 185 3.67 -16.96 14.65
CA LEU A 185 3.70 -16.38 13.30
C LEU A 185 2.34 -15.87 12.80
N SER A 186 1.23 -16.27 13.41
CA SER A 186 -0.09 -15.72 13.08
C SER A 186 -0.27 -14.31 13.62
N LYS A 187 0.43 -13.93 14.69
CA LYS A 187 0.21 -12.68 15.44
C LYS A 187 1.23 -11.60 15.11
N CYS A 188 0.81 -10.34 15.26
CA CYS A 188 1.70 -9.20 15.19
C CYS A 188 2.39 -8.99 16.55
N SER A 189 3.64 -8.54 16.54
CA SER A 189 4.34 -8.12 17.75
C SER A 189 4.57 -6.62 17.75
N TYR A 190 4.53 -6.01 18.94
CA TYR A 190 4.78 -4.59 19.09
C TYR A 190 6.27 -4.27 18.94
N THR A 191 6.59 -3.25 18.16
CA THR A 191 7.98 -2.85 17.88
C THR A 191 8.57 -1.92 18.94
N HIS A 192 7.84 -1.65 20.04
CA HIS A 192 8.23 -0.69 21.07
C HIS A 192 8.45 0.73 20.53
N LYS A 193 7.77 1.06 19.43
CA LYS A 193 7.79 2.37 18.77
C LYS A 193 6.39 2.72 18.28
N TYR A 194 6.04 3.99 18.35
CA TYR A 194 4.80 4.53 17.79
C TYR A 194 5.11 5.84 17.06
N ALA A 195 4.20 6.29 16.20
CA ALA A 195 4.40 7.48 15.38
C ALA A 195 3.21 8.42 15.55
N TYR A 196 3.49 9.69 15.83
CA TYR A 196 2.51 10.77 15.67
C TYR A 196 2.50 11.20 14.21
N ARG A 197 1.31 11.52 13.70
CA ARG A 197 1.12 12.01 12.34
C ARG A 197 0.26 13.25 12.39
N GLY A 198 0.63 14.23 11.59
CA GLY A 198 -0.09 15.49 11.44
C GLY A 198 0.22 16.09 10.08
N MET A 199 -0.60 17.05 9.69
CA MET A 199 -0.38 17.89 8.52
C MET A 199 -0.37 19.34 8.99
N ILE A 200 0.51 20.15 8.41
CA ILE A 200 0.56 21.59 8.64
C ILE A 200 0.42 22.30 7.28
N PRO A 201 -0.21 23.48 7.22
CA PRO A 201 -0.23 24.28 6.02
C PRO A 201 1.19 24.59 5.52
N MET A 202 1.44 24.48 4.21
CA MET A 202 2.77 24.68 3.63
C MET A 202 3.38 26.04 4.00
N ARG A 203 2.57 27.10 4.02
CA ARG A 203 3.04 28.44 4.45
C ARG A 203 3.69 28.42 5.84
N GLN A 204 3.12 27.68 6.79
CA GLN A 204 3.65 27.59 8.16
C GLN A 204 4.92 26.74 8.18
N ALA A 205 5.00 25.70 7.34
CA ALA A 205 6.22 24.92 7.19
C ALA A 205 7.37 25.78 6.66
N VAL A 206 7.12 26.60 5.63
CA VAL A 206 8.12 27.51 5.04
C VAL A 206 8.58 28.55 6.05
N GLU A 207 7.66 29.15 6.81
CA GLU A 207 7.99 30.12 7.88
C GLU A 207 8.94 29.54 8.94
N VAL A 208 8.80 28.25 9.26
CA VAL A 208 9.57 27.58 10.31
C VAL A 208 10.86 26.94 9.79
N LEU A 209 10.82 26.31 8.63
CA LEU A 209 11.90 25.46 8.10
C LEU A 209 12.74 26.14 7.01
N GLY A 210 12.25 27.23 6.45
CA GLY A 210 12.75 27.77 5.17
C GLY A 210 12.19 27.01 3.97
N GLU A 211 12.15 27.69 2.82
CA GLU A 211 11.51 27.18 1.60
C GLU A 211 12.11 25.85 1.13
N GLU A 212 13.44 25.77 1.04
CA GLU A 212 14.10 24.56 0.56
C GLU A 212 13.77 23.34 1.42
N ARG A 213 13.85 23.43 2.75
CA ARG A 213 13.56 22.27 3.61
C ARG A 213 12.07 21.94 3.68
N ALA A 214 11.19 22.94 3.56
CA ALA A 214 9.75 22.74 3.57
C ALA A 214 9.23 22.09 2.27
N LEU A 215 9.93 22.28 1.15
CA LEU A 215 9.52 21.77 -0.16
C LEU A 215 10.21 20.46 -0.57
N ASN A 216 11.09 19.93 0.29
CA ASN A 216 11.78 18.66 0.08
C ASN A 216 11.64 17.73 1.30
N ALA A 217 11.92 16.45 1.08
CA ALA A 217 11.80 15.45 2.11
C ALA A 217 13.04 15.41 3.02
N THR A 218 12.80 15.53 4.32
CA THR A 218 13.85 15.54 5.35
C THR A 218 13.53 14.57 6.49
N ILE A 219 14.58 14.00 7.07
CA ILE A 219 14.50 13.18 8.28
C ILE A 219 15.39 13.80 9.34
N TRP A 220 14.78 14.31 10.40
CA TRP A 220 15.48 14.82 11.57
C TRP A 220 15.73 13.66 12.52
N VAL A 221 17.00 13.36 12.77
CA VAL A 221 17.43 12.24 13.62
C VAL A 221 17.89 12.74 14.98
N SER A 222 17.57 11.98 16.03
CA SER A 222 18.06 12.19 17.39
C SER A 222 18.33 10.84 18.07
N ARG A 223 18.88 10.86 19.28
CA ARG A 223 19.26 9.62 20.01
C ARG A 223 18.12 8.61 20.19
N SER A 224 16.86 9.05 20.28
CA SER A 224 15.72 8.16 20.56
C SER A 224 14.48 8.41 19.70
N ARG A 225 14.50 9.44 18.83
CA ARG A 225 13.36 9.87 18.03
C ARG A 225 13.80 10.22 16.62
N LYS A 226 12.87 10.09 15.68
CA LYS A 226 13.01 10.61 14.33
C LYS A 226 11.75 11.36 13.95
N VAL A 227 11.92 12.50 13.28
CA VAL A 227 10.82 13.26 12.69
C VAL A 227 11.02 13.24 11.18
N ASN A 228 10.02 12.75 10.46
CA ASN A 228 9.99 12.80 9.01
C ASN A 228 9.13 13.99 8.59
N PHE A 229 9.67 14.84 7.72
CA PHE A 229 8.95 15.92 7.08
C PHE A 229 8.96 15.68 5.57
N GLN A 230 7.80 15.75 4.95
CA GLN A 230 7.63 15.58 3.52
C GLN A 230 6.63 16.61 3.01
N SER A 231 6.98 17.30 1.93
CA SER A 231 6.07 18.16 1.20
C SER A 231 5.04 17.33 0.44
N ARG A 232 3.82 17.86 0.37
CA ARG A 232 2.82 17.41 -0.58
C ARG A 232 2.40 18.65 -1.35
N ASP A 233 2.68 18.67 -2.65
CA ASP A 233 1.96 19.56 -3.55
C ASP A 233 0.53 19.04 -3.65
N THR A 234 -0.35 19.57 -2.80
CA THR A 234 -1.77 19.55 -3.10
C THR A 234 -2.11 20.86 -3.77
N VAL A 235 -2.47 20.78 -5.05
CA VAL A 235 -3.65 21.53 -5.52
C VAL A 235 -4.86 21.02 -4.73
#